data_AF-A0A6C7D3U1-F1
#
_entry.id   AF-A0A6C7D3U1-F1
#
_cell.length_a   1.000
_cell.length_b   1.000
_cell.length_c   1.000
_cell.angle_alpha   90.00
_cell.angle_beta   90.00
_cell.angle_gamma   90.00
#
_symmetry.space_group_name_H-M   'P 1'
#
loop_
_entity.id
_entity.type
_entity.pdbx_description
1 polymer ?
#
loop_
_entity_poly.entity_id
_entity_poly.type
_entity_poly.pdbx_seq_one_letter_code
_entity_poly.pdbx_strand_id
1 'polypeptide(L)'
;MNKDEFLKKMNFPIEWKIYNMYPDELYFMQVKNYQDGDEQGSEHDRNGAFHWWLKRVPNRNELALLIKLTYLDSDQLMANDVRNYIRQAKNYDCGLESSF
;
A
#
# COMPACT_ATOMS: atom_id res chain seq x y z
N MET A 1 15.93 -1.31 12.75
CA MET A 1 14.80 -2.19 12.40
C MET A 1 15.02 -2.73 11.00
N ASN A 2 14.68 -3.98 10.73
CA ASN A 2 14.68 -4.55 9.36
C ASN A 2 13.28 -4.43 8.71
N LYS A 3 13.19 -4.72 7.41
CA LYS A 3 11.93 -4.56 6.64
C LYS A 3 10.77 -5.39 7.19
N ASP A 4 11.04 -6.63 7.59
CA ASP A 4 10.00 -7.53 8.10
C ASP A 4 9.47 -7.06 9.47
N GLU A 5 10.36 -6.58 10.33
CA GLU A 5 9.99 -5.93 11.60
C GLU A 5 9.16 -4.67 11.37
N PHE A 6 9.55 -3.82 10.41
CA PHE A 6 8.84 -2.59 10.08
C PHE A 6 7.43 -2.88 9.57
N LEU A 7 7.29 -3.78 8.59
CA LEU A 7 5.99 -4.17 8.05
C LEU A 7 5.05 -4.72 9.13
N LYS A 8 5.59 -5.53 10.04
CA LYS A 8 4.83 -6.07 11.18
C LYS A 8 4.40 -4.96 12.14
N LYS A 9 5.28 -4.02 12.50
CA LYS A 9 4.96 -2.89 13.39
C LYS A 9 3.93 -1.94 12.78
N MET A 10 4.00 -1.70 11.46
CA MET A 10 3.08 -0.83 10.73
C MET A 10 1.79 -1.53 10.27
N ASN A 11 1.55 -2.75 10.73
CA ASN A 11 0.36 -3.56 10.39
C ASN A 11 0.11 -3.73 8.88
N PHE A 12 1.18 -3.81 8.08
CA PHE A 12 1.03 -4.15 6.67
C PHE A 12 0.58 -5.61 6.52
N PRO A 13 -0.41 -5.90 5.67
CA PRO A 13 -0.71 -7.27 5.24
C PRO A 13 0.52 -7.94 4.63
N ILE A 14 0.74 -9.22 4.93
CA ILE A 14 1.91 -9.97 4.44
C ILE A 14 1.97 -10.05 2.91
N GLU A 15 0.82 -9.90 2.26
CA GLU A 15 0.63 -9.87 0.81
C GLU A 15 1.43 -8.76 0.13
N TRP A 16 1.72 -7.66 0.81
CA TRP A 16 2.64 -6.63 0.30
C TRP A 16 4.02 -7.21 -0.04
N LYS A 17 4.51 -8.15 0.77
CA LYS A 17 5.77 -8.86 0.53
C LYS A 17 5.59 -9.98 -0.50
N ILE A 18 4.53 -10.78 -0.40
CA ILE A 18 4.26 -11.91 -1.31
C ILE A 18 4.13 -11.42 -2.76
N TYR A 19 3.47 -10.28 -2.98
CA TYR A 19 3.28 -9.69 -4.31
C TYR A 19 4.43 -8.78 -4.74
N ASN A 20 5.49 -8.67 -3.95
CA ASN A 20 6.62 -7.78 -4.19
C ASN A 20 6.18 -6.31 -4.39
N MET A 21 5.14 -5.88 -3.67
CA MET A 21 4.59 -4.52 -3.73
C MET A 21 5.21 -3.59 -2.69
N TYR A 22 6.14 -4.07 -1.86
CA TYR A 22 6.88 -3.28 -0.88
C TYR A 22 8.40 -3.32 -1.13
N PRO A 23 8.89 -2.60 -2.15
CA PRO A 23 10.29 -2.61 -2.55
C PRO A 23 11.21 -1.95 -1.51
N ASP A 24 12.51 -2.25 -1.58
CA ASP A 24 13.52 -1.66 -0.68
C ASP A 24 13.52 -0.13 -0.68
N GLU A 25 13.29 0.50 -1.85
CA GLU A 25 13.23 1.95 -1.96
C GLU A 25 12.12 2.55 -1.07
N LEU A 26 10.92 1.97 -1.12
CA LEU A 26 9.79 2.40 -0.28
C LEU A 26 10.10 2.16 1.20
N TYR A 27 10.65 0.99 1.53
CA TYR A 27 11.07 0.67 2.90
C TYR A 27 12.06 1.69 3.46
N PHE A 28 13.14 2.00 2.73
CA PHE A 28 14.15 2.95 3.18
C PHE A 28 13.60 4.36 3.34
N MET A 29 12.63 4.76 2.52
CA MET A 29 11.95 6.04 2.68
C MET A 29 11.13 6.12 3.97
N GLN A 30 10.39 5.08 4.32
CA GLN A 30 9.50 5.09 5.49
C GLN A 30 10.29 4.86 6.79
N VAL A 31 11.17 3.87 6.83
CA VAL A 31 11.94 3.54 8.03
C VAL A 31 12.86 4.67 8.49
N LYS A 32 13.28 5.54 7.56
CA LYS A 32 14.13 6.70 7.88
C LYS A 32 13.45 7.69 8.84
N ASN A 33 12.13 7.81 8.77
CA ASN A 33 11.36 8.77 9.56
C ASN A 33 10.65 8.15 10.75
N TYR A 34 10.71 6.83 10.89
CA TYR A 34 10.05 6.08 11.95
C TYR A 34 10.57 6.48 13.33
N GLN A 35 9.64 6.66 14.27
CA GLN A 35 9.86 6.82 15.69
C GLN A 35 8.98 5.84 16.47
N ASP A 36 9.44 5.42 17.65
CA ASP A 36 8.63 4.58 18.52
C ASP A 36 7.36 5.33 18.95
N GLY A 37 6.20 4.70 18.74
CA GLY A 37 4.89 5.31 18.94
C GLY A 37 4.13 5.55 17.63
N ASP A 38 4.83 5.63 16.50
CA ASP A 38 4.22 5.81 15.17
C ASP A 38 3.28 4.64 14.79
N GLU A 39 3.42 3.47 15.44
CA GLU A 39 2.52 2.33 15.26
C GLU A 39 1.05 2.67 15.49
N GLN A 40 0.76 3.65 16.37
CA GLN A 40 -0.59 4.08 16.69
C GLN A 40 -1.29 4.76 15.49
N GLY A 41 -0.50 5.34 14.58
CA GLY A 41 -0.95 5.97 13.33
C GLY A 41 -0.41 5.24 12.09
N SER A 42 -0.20 3.92 12.19
CA SER A 42 0.44 3.12 11.14
C SER A 42 -0.29 3.13 9.78
N GLU A 43 -1.56 3.52 9.75
CA GLU A 43 -2.32 3.78 8.54
C GLU A 43 -1.70 4.89 7.68
N HIS A 44 -0.99 5.84 8.26
CA HIS A 44 -0.26 6.87 7.51
C HIS A 44 0.81 6.26 6.61
N ASP A 45 1.57 5.28 7.11
CA ASP A 45 2.57 4.58 6.33
C ASP A 45 1.93 3.65 5.28
N ARG A 46 0.83 2.97 5.61
CA ARG A 46 0.12 2.13 4.63
C ARG A 46 -0.49 2.98 3.51
N ASN A 47 -1.14 4.09 3.85
CA ASN A 47 -1.64 5.05 2.87
C ASN A 47 -0.50 5.64 2.00
N GLY A 48 0.62 5.99 2.64
CA GLY A 48 1.82 6.46 1.96
C GLY A 48 2.36 5.47 0.93
N ALA A 49 2.33 4.17 1.23
CA ALA A 49 2.75 3.12 0.30
C ALA A 49 1.86 3.05 -0.95
N PHE A 50 0.53 3.16 -0.81
CA PHE A 50 -0.38 3.23 -1.95
C PHE A 50 -0.09 4.45 -2.83
N HIS A 51 0.03 5.63 -2.22
CA HIS A 51 0.33 6.86 -2.97
C HIS A 51 1.73 6.88 -3.60
N TRP A 52 2.70 6.20 -2.99
CA TRP A 52 4.03 6.02 -3.58
C TRP A 52 3.96 5.30 -4.93
N TRP A 53 3.12 4.26 -5.03
CA TRP A 53 2.86 3.56 -6.28
C TRP A 53 2.09 4.43 -7.26
N LEU A 54 0.98 5.04 -6.84
CA LEU A 54 0.13 5.84 -7.72
C LEU A 54 0.90 6.99 -8.41
N LYS A 55 1.85 7.63 -7.71
CA LYS A 55 2.74 8.66 -8.27
C LYS A 55 3.68 8.15 -9.37
N ARG A 56 3.93 6.84 -9.42
CA ARG A 56 4.80 6.17 -10.40
C ARG A 56 4.03 5.61 -11.61
N VAL A 57 2.74 5.91 -11.72
CA VAL A 57 1.89 5.51 -12.85
C VAL A 57 1.91 3.99 -13.03
N PRO A 58 1.41 3.23 -12.03
CA PRO A 58 1.51 1.78 -12.00
C PRO A 58 0.81 1.17 -13.22
N ASN A 59 1.34 0.07 -13.71
CA ASN A 59 0.73 -0.67 -14.81
C ASN A 59 -0.55 -1.39 -14.36
N ARG A 60 -1.28 -1.96 -15.32
CA ARG A 60 -2.57 -2.62 -15.06
C ARG A 60 -2.48 -3.73 -14.01
N ASN A 61 -1.42 -4.53 -14.01
CA ASN A 61 -1.24 -5.63 -13.05
C ASN A 61 -0.92 -5.09 -11.65
N GLU A 62 -0.07 -4.06 -11.55
CA GLU A 62 0.21 -3.38 -10.28
C GLU A 62 -1.05 -2.74 -9.70
N LEU A 63 -1.88 -2.09 -10.53
CA LEU A 63 -3.18 -1.56 -10.08
C LEU A 63 -4.11 -2.66 -9.56
N ALA A 64 -4.16 -3.82 -10.22
CA ALA A 64 -4.94 -4.96 -9.73
C ALA A 64 -4.46 -5.42 -8.34
N LEU A 65 -3.13 -5.49 -8.15
CA LEU A 65 -2.55 -5.84 -6.85
C LEU A 65 -2.82 -4.77 -5.80
N LEU A 66 -2.73 -3.48 -6.14
CA LEU A 66 -3.06 -2.39 -5.22
C LEU A 66 -4.53 -2.47 -4.79
N ILE A 67 -5.47 -2.73 -5.71
CA ILE A 67 -6.89 -2.93 -5.38
C ILE A 67 -7.03 -4.10 -4.39
N LYS A 68 -6.41 -5.24 -4.69
CA LYS A 68 -6.42 -6.40 -3.79
C LYS A 68 -5.89 -6.05 -2.38
N LEU A 69 -4.78 -5.32 -2.32
CA LEU A 69 -4.19 -4.88 -1.06
C LEU A 69 -5.11 -3.93 -0.28
N THR A 70 -5.93 -3.10 -0.94
CA THR A 70 -6.95 -2.29 -0.22
C THR A 70 -7.99 -3.15 0.50
N TYR A 71 -8.37 -4.30 -0.06
CA TYR A 71 -9.34 -5.19 0.59
C TYR A 71 -8.74 -6.00 1.73
N LEU A 72 -7.42 -6.11 1.78
CA LEU A 72 -6.68 -6.79 2.85
C LEU A 72 -6.23 -5.85 3.96
N ASP A 73 -6.29 -4.53 3.74
CA ASP A 73 -5.87 -3.56 4.76
C ASP A 73 -6.77 -3.61 5.99
N SER A 74 -6.18 -3.45 7.17
CA SER A 74 -6.91 -3.45 8.44
C SER A 74 -7.76 -2.20 8.64
N ASP A 75 -7.39 -1.08 7.99
CA ASP A 75 -8.17 0.16 7.99
C ASP A 75 -8.96 0.30 6.68
N GLN A 76 -10.21 -0.18 6.71
CA GLN A 76 -11.09 -0.11 5.53
C GLN A 76 -11.60 1.29 5.20
N LEU A 77 -11.51 2.27 6.11
CA LEU A 77 -11.88 3.65 5.80
C LEU A 77 -10.79 4.30 4.93
N MET A 78 -9.53 4.19 5.36
CA MET A 78 -8.37 4.62 4.57
C MET A 78 -8.32 3.88 3.23
N ALA A 79 -8.48 2.56 3.26
CA ALA A 79 -8.41 1.74 2.05
C ALA A 79 -9.53 2.07 1.05
N ASN A 80 -10.72 2.44 1.53
CA ASN A 80 -11.80 2.89 0.66
C ASN A 80 -11.47 4.22 -0.04
N ASP A 81 -10.81 5.15 0.65
CA ASP A 81 -10.33 6.39 0.04
C ASP A 81 -9.25 6.11 -1.01
N VAL A 82 -8.29 5.22 -0.71
CA VAL A 82 -7.27 4.77 -1.67
C VAL A 82 -7.90 4.21 -2.95
N ARG A 83 -8.99 3.41 -2.85
CA ARG A 83 -9.71 2.91 -4.04
C ARG A 83 -10.21 4.04 -4.93
N ASN A 84 -10.65 5.17 -4.37
CA ASN A 84 -11.06 6.33 -5.17
C ASN A 84 -9.90 6.94 -5.95
N TYR A 85 -8.69 6.98 -5.39
CA TYR A 85 -7.49 7.42 -6.11
C TYR A 85 -7.06 6.41 -7.18
N ILE A 86 -7.16 5.11 -6.90
CA ILE A 86 -6.86 4.06 -7.89
C ILE A 86 -7.78 4.19 -9.11
N ARG A 87 -9.08 4.45 -8.93
CA ARG A 87 -10.04 4.66 -10.03
C ARG A 87 -9.72 5.88 -10.90
N GLN A 88 -8.91 6.81 -10.39
CA GLN A 88 -8.45 8.00 -11.12
C GLN A 88 -7.07 7.80 -11.77
N ALA A 89 -6.40 6.68 -11.52
CA ALA A 89 -5.07 6.42 -12.05
C ALA A 89 -5.10 6.25 -13.59
N LYS A 90 -4.04 6.70 -14.27
CA LYS A 90 -3.95 6.72 -15.75
C LYS A 90 -4.26 5.37 -16.41
N ASN A 91 -3.79 4.27 -15.82
CA ASN A 91 -3.90 2.93 -16.39
C ASN A 91 -5.06 2.12 -15.77
N TYR A 92 -5.97 2.78 -15.06
CA TYR A 92 -7.15 2.14 -14.48
C TYR A 92 -8.12 1.69 -15.58
N ASP A 93 -8.73 0.53 -15.35
CA ASP A 93 -9.79 -0.06 -16.16
C ASP A 93 -10.85 -0.63 -15.22
N CYS A 94 -12.14 -0.44 -15.51
CA CYS A 94 -13.22 -0.88 -14.62
C CYS A 94 -13.30 -2.40 -14.45
N GLY A 95 -12.75 -3.17 -15.40
CA GLY A 95 -12.65 -4.63 -15.29
C GLY A 95 -11.73 -5.10 -14.16
N LEU A 96 -10.87 -4.23 -13.62
CA LEU A 96 -9.96 -4.58 -12.52
C LEU A 96 -10.68 -4.91 -11.22
N GLU A 97 -11.84 -4.31 -10.97
CA GLU A 97 -12.61 -4.55 -9.73
C GLU A 97 -13.47 -5.81 -9.81
N SER A 98 -13.64 -6.41 -11.00
CA SER A 98 -14.48 -7.60 -11.20
C SER A 98 -13.84 -8.91 -10.73
N SER A 99 -12.63 -8.85 -10.18
CA SER A 99 -11.77 -10.02 -9.90
C SER A 99 -11.51 -10.28 -8.41
N PHE A 100 -12.19 -9.56 -7.52
CA PHE A 100 -11.99 -9.60 -6.07
C PHE A 100 -13.30 -9.71 -5.32
#